data_AF-A0A1X7NW57-F1
#
_entry.id   AF-A0A1X7NW57-F1
#
_cell.length_a   1.000
_cell.length_b   1.000
_cell.length_c   1.000
_cell.angle_alpha   90.00
_cell.angle_beta   90.00
_cell.angle_gamma   90.00
#
_symmetry.space_group_name_H-M   'P 1'
#
loop_
_entity.id
_entity.type
_entity.pdbx_description
1 polymer ?
#
loop_
_entity_poly.entity_id
_entity_poly.type
_entity_poly.pdbx_seq_one_letter_code
_entity_poly.pdbx_strand_id
1 'polypeptide(L)'
;MSSRAPGSRRSFLATLALAGTILAAPAAVAAYSTSYPEGGTWTYGVSNGTVLSAYNHGSRVHRASVYNGTTYATACKSRNVMASISAPERPYVVDRAYYALC
;
A
#
# COMPACT_ATOMS: atom_id res chain seq x y z
N MET A 1 -0.05 -43.35 31.17
CA MET A 1 -0.75 -42.54 30.15
C MET A 1 -1.00 -41.16 30.78
N SER A 2 -0.06 -40.21 30.80
CA SER A 2 0.56 -39.45 29.70
C SER A 2 -0.50 -38.91 28.75
N SER A 3 -0.84 -37.62 28.78
CA SER A 3 -0.03 -36.59 28.13
C SER A 3 -0.37 -35.15 28.57
N ARG A 4 0.67 -34.32 28.55
CA ARG A 4 0.78 -32.90 28.94
C ARG A 4 -0.10 -31.97 28.10
N ALA A 5 -0.59 -30.91 28.74
CA ALA A 5 -1.02 -29.69 28.06
C ALA A 5 0.14 -29.09 27.23
N PRO A 6 -0.06 -28.71 25.95
CA PRO A 6 0.91 -27.91 25.22
C PRO A 6 0.66 -26.42 25.47
N GLY A 7 1.69 -25.77 25.98
CA GLY A 7 1.70 -24.37 26.34
C GLY A 7 1.59 -23.39 25.17
N SER A 8 1.12 -22.21 25.54
CA SER A 8 1.49 -20.87 25.05
C SER A 8 2.35 -20.84 23.79
N ARG A 9 1.67 -20.88 22.64
CA ARG A 9 2.23 -20.34 21.40
C ARG A 9 2.06 -18.82 21.51
N ARG A 10 3.16 -18.12 21.78
CA ARG A 10 3.22 -16.65 21.68
C ARG A 10 2.93 -16.29 20.23
N SER A 11 1.66 -16.07 19.93
CA SER A 11 1.22 -15.46 18.69
C SER A 11 1.77 -14.04 18.67
N PHE A 12 2.85 -13.83 17.91
CA PHE A 12 3.26 -12.49 17.49
C PHE A 12 2.16 -11.96 16.57
N LEU A 13 1.11 -11.41 17.16
CA LEU A 13 0.11 -10.63 16.46
C LEU A 13 0.76 -9.29 16.09
N ALA A 14 1.44 -9.26 14.95
CA ALA A 14 1.79 -8.02 14.29
C ALA A 14 0.48 -7.37 13.82
N THR A 15 -0.07 -6.49 14.64
CA THR A 15 -1.17 -5.60 14.28
C THR A 15 -0.72 -4.72 13.11
N LEU A 16 -1.07 -5.14 11.89
CA LEU A 16 -1.09 -4.24 10.74
C LEU A 16 -2.19 -3.21 11.00
N ALA A 17 -1.81 -2.02 11.46
CA ALA A 17 -2.70 -0.87 11.43
C ALA A 17 -2.88 -0.45 9.96
N LEU A 18 -3.94 -0.93 9.31
CA LEU A 18 -4.42 -0.32 8.07
C LEU A 18 -5.05 1.03 8.45
N ALA A 19 -4.32 2.12 8.31
CA ALA A 19 -4.90 3.46 8.38
C ALA A 19 -5.80 3.66 7.16
N GLY A 20 -7.10 3.37 7.31
CA GLY A 20 -8.11 3.56 6.28
C GLY A 20 -8.79 4.92 6.43
N THR A 21 -8.40 5.91 5.62
CA THR A 21 -9.19 7.13 5.44
C THR A 21 -10.29 6.87 4.42
N ILE A 22 -11.55 6.88 4.85
CA ILE A 22 -12.71 6.86 3.95
C ILE A 22 -12.97 8.31 3.50
N LEU A 23 -12.62 8.63 2.26
CA LEU A 23 -13.01 9.88 1.59
C LEU A 23 -14.17 9.57 0.64
N ALA A 24 -15.30 10.26 0.83
CA ALA A 24 -16.42 10.25 -0.10
C ALA A 24 -15.95 10.81 -1.46
N ALA A 25 -16.22 10.11 -2.56
CA ALA A 25 -15.67 10.42 -3.87
C ALA A 25 -16.55 11.45 -4.64
N PRO A 26 -16.07 12.68 -4.91
CA PRO A 26 -16.54 13.43 -6.06
C PRO A 26 -15.98 12.79 -7.34
N ALA A 27 -16.71 12.88 -8.46
CA ALA A 27 -16.29 12.30 -9.74
C ALA A 27 -14.84 12.69 -10.07
N ALA A 28 -13.94 11.71 -10.03
CA ALA A 28 -12.50 11.94 -10.08
C ALA A 28 -12.10 12.42 -11.47
N VAL A 29 -11.63 13.66 -11.57
CA VAL A 29 -10.72 14.05 -12.64
C VAL A 29 -9.49 13.15 -12.52
N ALA A 30 -9.13 12.44 -13.59
CA ALA A 30 -8.00 11.53 -13.61
C ALA A 30 -6.69 12.34 -13.42
N ALA A 31 -6.19 12.36 -12.18
CA ALA A 31 -4.96 13.02 -11.80
C ALA A 31 -4.29 12.24 -10.67
N TYR A 32 -2.96 12.16 -10.72
CA TYR A 32 -2.20 11.71 -9.57
C TYR A 32 -2.29 12.74 -8.45
N SER A 33 -2.54 12.25 -7.24
CA SER A 33 -2.53 13.02 -6.01
C SER A 33 -1.24 12.73 -5.25
N THR A 34 -0.75 13.71 -4.50
CA THR A 34 0.39 13.52 -3.60
C THR A 34 -0.05 13.79 -2.16
N SER A 35 0.34 12.90 -1.25
CA SER A 35 0.16 13.05 0.19
C SER A 35 1.46 12.73 0.93
N TYR A 36 1.50 13.06 2.22
CA TYR A 36 2.71 12.91 3.05
C TYR A 36 2.51 12.01 4.28
N PRO A 37 2.06 10.76 4.11
CA PRO A 37 1.80 9.87 5.23
C PRO A 37 3.10 9.43 5.90
N GLU A 38 3.06 9.19 7.22
CA GLU A 38 4.17 8.62 8.01
C GLU A 38 5.51 9.38 7.88
N GLY A 39 5.49 10.63 7.39
CA GLY A 39 6.71 11.40 7.10
C GLY A 39 7.43 11.02 5.80
N GLY A 40 6.80 10.21 4.94
CA GLY A 40 7.21 9.97 3.56
C GLY A 40 6.42 10.81 2.56
N THR A 41 6.75 10.68 1.27
CA THR A 41 6.00 11.27 0.16
C THR A 41 5.35 10.16 -0.64
N TRP A 42 4.02 10.21 -0.79
CA TRP A 42 3.24 9.24 -1.54
C TRP A 42 2.50 9.88 -2.69
N THR A 43 2.80 9.48 -3.91
CA THR A 43 2.07 9.85 -5.12
C THR A 43 1.23 8.67 -5.60
N TYR A 44 -0.07 8.88 -5.77
CA TYR A 44 -1.01 7.82 -6.09
C TYR A 44 -2.19 8.33 -6.91
N GLY A 45 -2.87 7.43 -7.60
CA GLY A 45 -4.10 7.76 -8.31
C GLY A 45 -4.15 7.12 -9.67
N VAL A 46 -5.09 7.59 -10.48
CA VAL A 46 -5.36 7.08 -11.81
C VAL A 46 -5.25 8.23 -12.80
N SER A 47 -4.46 8.05 -13.86
CA SER A 47 -4.25 9.04 -14.92
C SER A 47 -3.99 8.33 -16.24
N ASN A 48 -4.63 8.80 -17.32
CA ASN A 48 -4.39 8.32 -18.69
C ASN A 48 -4.36 6.79 -18.84
N GLY A 49 -5.33 6.05 -18.30
CA GLY A 49 -5.34 4.60 -18.49
C GLY A 49 -4.48 3.82 -17.48
N THR A 50 -3.88 4.49 -16.49
CA THR A 50 -2.88 3.88 -15.60
C THR A 50 -3.15 4.23 -14.15
N VAL A 51 -3.14 3.22 -13.29
CA VAL A 51 -3.11 3.39 -11.83
C VAL A 51 -1.66 3.31 -11.32
N LEU A 52 -1.29 4.26 -10.47
CA LEU A 52 0.07 4.40 -9.93
C LEU A 52 0.04 4.38 -8.39
N SER A 53 1.06 3.75 -7.81
CA SER A 53 1.46 3.99 -6.42
C SER A 53 2.98 4.16 -6.36
N ALA A 54 3.43 5.33 -5.89
CA ALA A 54 4.83 5.67 -5.74
C ALA A 54 5.08 6.27 -4.35
N TYR A 55 5.78 5.54 -3.48
CA TYR A 55 6.07 5.95 -2.11
C TYR A 55 7.57 6.06 -1.88
N ASN A 56 8.01 7.16 -1.26
CA ASN A 56 9.37 7.35 -0.80
C ASN A 56 9.38 7.72 0.68
N HIS A 57 10.18 7.02 1.48
CA HIS A 57 10.37 7.33 2.89
C HIS A 57 11.85 7.51 3.23
N GLY A 58 12.19 8.63 3.89
CA GLY A 58 13.59 8.99 4.17
C GLY A 58 14.29 8.18 5.26
N SER A 59 13.54 7.63 6.22
CA SER A 59 14.09 6.93 7.40
C SER A 59 13.61 5.49 7.58
N ARG A 60 12.59 5.02 6.85
CA ARG A 60 12.03 3.66 7.02
C ARG A 60 12.07 2.87 5.71
N VAL A 61 12.20 1.55 5.85
CA VAL A 61 12.06 0.62 4.72
C VAL A 61 10.57 0.60 4.33
N HIS A 62 10.28 0.56 3.04
CA HIS A 62 8.92 0.78 2.58
C HIS A 62 8.66 0.13 1.23
N ARG A 63 7.40 0.03 0.83
CA ARG A 63 6.98 -0.52 -0.46
C ARG A 63 5.71 0.16 -0.97
N ALA A 64 5.44 -0.01 -2.26
CA ALA A 64 4.23 0.45 -2.90
C ALA A 64 3.51 -0.73 -3.58
N SER A 65 2.19 -0.63 -3.66
CA SER A 65 1.37 -1.61 -4.37
C SER A 65 0.14 -0.99 -5.01
N VAL A 66 -0.34 -1.64 -6.06
CA VAL A 66 -1.56 -1.32 -6.79
C VAL A 66 -2.42 -2.57 -6.87
N TYR A 67 -3.73 -2.40 -6.77
CA TYR A 67 -4.73 -3.44 -6.98
C TYR A 67 -5.71 -3.00 -8.07
N ASN A 68 -5.68 -3.69 -9.20
CA ASN A 68 -6.62 -3.53 -10.30
C ASN A 68 -7.32 -4.87 -10.61
N GLY A 69 -7.70 -5.63 -9.59
CA GLY A 69 -8.17 -7.01 -9.73
C GLY A 69 -7.05 -8.03 -9.60
N THR A 70 -5.83 -7.63 -9.94
CA THR A 70 -4.58 -8.32 -9.56
C THR A 70 -3.75 -7.40 -8.68
N THR A 71 -3.02 -7.99 -7.73
CA THR A 71 -2.10 -7.23 -6.86
C THR A 71 -0.72 -7.14 -7.51
N TYR A 72 -0.29 -5.92 -7.77
CA TYR A 72 1.08 -5.59 -8.19
C TYR A 72 1.78 -4.89 -7.02
N ALA A 73 2.92 -5.40 -6.59
CA ALA A 73 3.65 -4.81 -5.48
C ALA A 73 5.15 -4.80 -5.75
N THR A 74 5.83 -3.76 -5.26
CA THR A 74 7.29 -3.78 -5.18
C THR A 74 7.72 -4.68 -4.01
N ALA A 75 8.95 -5.19 -4.07
CA ALA A 75 9.65 -5.62 -2.88
C ALA A 75 9.85 -4.42 -1.91
N CYS A 76 10.19 -4.72 -0.66
CA CYS A 76 10.64 -3.69 0.29
C CYS A 76 11.88 -2.97 -0.25
N LYS A 77 11.81 -1.64 -0.27
CA LYS A 77 12.86 -0.73 -0.69
C LYS A 77 13.47 -0.07 0.53
N SER A 78 14.80 0.09 0.47
CA SER A 78 15.57 0.79 1.48
C SER A 78 15.16 2.26 1.59
N ARG A 79 15.57 2.89 2.68
CA ARG A 79 15.40 4.32 2.94
C ARG A 79 15.88 5.17 1.76
N ASN A 80 15.14 6.24 1.43
CA ASN A 80 15.41 7.14 0.30
C ASN A 80 15.43 6.47 -1.08
N VAL A 81 14.93 5.24 -1.21
CA VAL A 81 14.78 4.56 -2.50
C VAL A 81 13.30 4.52 -2.85
N MET A 82 12.94 5.19 -3.94
CA MET A 82 11.55 5.22 -4.43
C MET A 82 11.01 3.81 -4.66
N ALA A 83 9.90 3.47 -3.99
CA ALA A 83 9.08 2.32 -4.29
C ALA A 83 7.95 2.74 -5.24
N SER A 84 8.06 2.42 -6.53
CA SER A 84 7.05 2.78 -7.53
C SER A 84 6.58 1.56 -8.29
N ILE A 85 5.26 1.44 -8.46
CA ILE A 85 4.64 0.44 -9.33
C ILE A 85 3.36 0.99 -9.94
N SER A 86 3.09 0.58 -11.18
CA SER A 86 1.89 0.93 -11.92
C SER A 86 1.25 -0.31 -12.56
N ALA A 87 -0.03 -0.18 -12.88
CA ALA A 87 -0.76 -1.17 -13.65
C ALA A 87 -1.77 -0.47 -14.59
N PRO A 88 -2.22 -1.13 -15.67
CA PRO A 88 -3.31 -0.62 -16.48
C PRO A 88 -4.56 -0.40 -15.62
N GLU A 89 -5.25 0.73 -15.83
CA GLU A 89 -6.55 0.95 -15.20
C GLU A 89 -7.60 0.02 -15.79
N ARG A 90 -8.62 -0.29 -15.00
CA ARG A 90 -9.83 -0.95 -15.49
C ARG A 90 -10.95 0.05 -15.65
N PRO A 91 -11.48 0.21 -16.88
CA PRO A 91 -12.62 1.09 -17.12
C PRO A 91 -13.80 0.75 -16.20
N TYR A 92 -14.42 1.77 -15.62
CA TYR A 92 -15.62 1.65 -14.76
C TYR A 92 -15.42 0.85 -13.46
N VAL A 93 -14.18 0.53 -13.08
CA VAL A 93 -13.87 -0.12 -11.81
C VAL A 93 -12.96 0.76 -10.98
N VAL A 94 -13.13 0.72 -9.66
CA VAL A 94 -12.23 1.41 -8.75
C VAL A 94 -10.96 0.58 -8.58
N ASP A 95 -9.87 1.08 -9.14
CA ASP A 95 -8.52 0.58 -8.84
C ASP A 95 -7.96 1.28 -7.60
N ARG A 96 -7.09 0.58 -6.87
CA ARG A 96 -6.62 1.04 -5.56
C ARG A 96 -5.10 1.09 -5.53
N ALA A 97 -4.57 2.17 -4.96
CA ALA A 97 -3.16 2.33 -4.70
C ALA A 97 -2.92 2.27 -3.19
N TYR A 98 -1.80 1.66 -2.80
CA TYR A 98 -1.40 1.50 -1.41
C TYR A 98 0.10 1.73 -1.24
N TYR A 99 0.49 2.12 -0.03
CA TYR A 99 1.86 2.07 0.46
C TYR A 99 1.90 1.21 1.72
N ALA A 100 3.09 0.72 2.07
CA ALA A 100 3.30 0.06 3.35
C ALA A 100 4.74 0.28 3.83
N LEU A 101 4.89 0.31 5.14
CA LEU A 101 6.20 0.23 5.78
C LEU A 101 6.59 -1.24 5.92
N CYS A 102 7.88 -1.47 5.78
CA CYS A 102 8.55 -2.67 6.24
C CYS A 102 9.35 -2.27 7.49
#